data_AF-A0A7V4JF17-F1
#
_entry.id   AF-A0A7V4JF17-F1
#
_cell.length_a   1.000
_cell.length_b   1.000
_cell.length_c   1.000
_cell.angle_alpha   90.00
_cell.angle_beta   90.00
_cell.angle_gamma   90.00
#
_symmetry.space_group_name_H-M   'P 1'
#
loop_
_entity.id
_entity.type
_entity.pdbx_description
1 polymer ?
#
loop_
_entity_poly.entity_id
_entity_poly.type
_entity_poly.pdbx_seq_one_letter_code
_entity_poly.pdbx_strand_id
1 'polypeptide(L)'
;MGSKATHASHAERNELRRQRGMTLIEVMVGALLLLFAMAGIVPLFLTGLSQASGVRLKSIATNVAREKMEQIRQLDYREIYDEDMAALDPTLGDRTLESLFGVTETVRDTEFTIDYVVNESTYGEGKLKEVTVNVTWEAPPPVSPASITTLIHQQFLGPRGSRLTLEPTYTDPLGTPFPLLSGATTARYYIAQADWGLVFYDLEAATPSARNIYARMVFFDDTGQSIPLGSASQEYRIGTSYIKYSRSDDGKIDAVWFEYSFDASLLPDGYWELRAVAYNMYNEPGNTWRLRVRVEKGAPAAPTDFSATPQSDNQTVILNWAGGQERDRSHYVIERRKWDPYAGSWLSWVRLADDIDPKSSSYTDTGDVASQVDPWGDAATQNVYQYSLWAVDICEPGLAGPAAVADVVIPPVTTTTTLPVTTTTTTTVSTTTTTTAPAVYSVDIKNSSSSNYDIVIKDAAGNIVYTGKVNKSKTITVSGLTAGNYLIEATASKKPTVYQSFSLPAQAGTIVLTLL
;
A
#
# COMPACT_ATOMS: atom_id res chain seq x y z
N MET A 1 91.42 29.80 28.88
CA MET A 1 91.57 29.21 27.53
C MET A 1 90.46 29.79 26.67
N GLY A 2 90.65 30.45 25.55
CA GLY A 2 91.79 30.89 24.75
C GLY A 2 91.14 31.64 23.57
N SER A 3 91.44 32.92 23.41
CA SER A 3 92.25 33.43 22.29
C SER A 3 91.43 33.94 21.09
N LYS A 4 91.42 35.28 20.97
CA LYS A 4 91.57 36.14 19.77
C LYS A 4 91.29 35.55 18.38
N ALA A 5 90.47 36.26 17.59
CA ALA A 5 90.90 37.15 16.49
C ALA A 5 89.75 37.29 15.45
N THR A 6 89.17 38.47 15.24
CA THR A 6 89.55 39.50 14.23
C THR A 6 89.27 39.09 12.77
N HIS A 7 88.15 39.58 12.22
CA HIS A 7 87.93 39.97 10.81
C HIS A 7 86.69 40.89 10.83
N ALA A 8 86.80 42.20 11.04
CA ALA A 8 87.41 43.24 10.21
C ALA A 8 86.93 43.21 8.75
N SER A 9 86.29 44.32 8.38
CA SER A 9 86.12 44.84 7.02
C SER A 9 85.13 44.10 6.12
N HIS A 10 83.87 44.55 6.13
CA HIS A 10 83.02 44.83 4.94
C HIS A 10 81.56 45.17 5.30
N ALA A 11 81.25 45.44 6.57
CA ALA A 11 79.91 45.88 7.01
C ALA A 11 79.65 47.39 6.89
N GLU A 12 80.65 48.21 6.48
CA GLU A 12 80.60 49.66 6.72
C GLU A 12 80.56 50.53 5.43
N ARG A 13 79.94 50.06 4.34
CA ARG A 13 79.73 50.90 3.14
C ARG A 13 78.37 50.82 2.44
N ASN A 14 77.38 50.12 2.99
CA ASN A 14 76.01 50.15 2.44
C ASN A 14 74.90 50.56 3.41
N GLU A 15 75.17 50.72 4.72
CA GLU A 15 74.17 51.21 5.68
C GLU A 15 74.00 52.74 5.71
N LEU A 16 74.85 53.50 5.03
CA LEU A 16 74.74 54.97 4.94
C LEU A 16 74.01 55.47 3.70
N ARG A 17 73.40 54.57 2.90
CA ARG A 17 72.78 54.93 1.62
C ARG A 17 71.28 54.67 1.58
N ARG A 18 70.55 54.92 2.67
CA ARG A 18 69.08 55.07 2.60
C ARG A 18 68.42 55.74 3.81
N GLN A 19 69.06 56.73 4.42
CA GLN A 19 68.30 57.74 5.17
C GLN A 19 67.73 58.77 4.19
N ARG A 20 66.84 58.33 3.29
CA ARG A 20 65.96 59.25 2.59
C ARG A 20 64.88 59.63 3.60
N GLY A 21 64.90 60.88 4.08
CA GLY A 21 63.78 61.42 4.84
C GLY A 21 62.50 61.19 4.04
N MET A 22 61.51 60.57 4.66
CA MET A 22 60.20 60.36 4.04
C MET A 22 59.69 61.70 3.54
N THR A 23 59.44 61.79 2.24
CA THR A 23 58.88 63.04 1.69
C THR A 23 57.47 63.21 2.24
N LEU A 24 57.02 64.44 2.46
CA LEU A 24 55.67 64.71 2.98
C LEU A 24 54.58 64.05 2.13
N ILE A 25 54.82 63.91 0.82
CA ILE A 25 53.97 63.18 -0.13
C ILE A 25 53.88 61.69 0.22
N GLU A 26 54.99 61.06 0.61
CA GLU A 26 55.05 59.64 0.96
C GLU A 26 54.26 59.35 2.24
N VAL A 27 54.29 60.27 3.22
CA VAL A 27 53.46 60.18 4.44
C VAL A 27 51.97 60.33 4.10
N MET A 28 51.61 61.27 3.22
CA MET A 28 50.21 61.44 2.78
C MET A 28 49.70 60.23 1.99
N VAL A 29 50.50 59.68 1.08
CA VAL A 29 50.15 58.47 0.32
C VAL A 29 50.05 57.26 1.25
N GLY A 30 50.97 57.10 2.21
CA GLY A 30 50.90 56.05 3.21
C GLY A 30 49.63 56.11 4.08
N ALA A 31 49.25 57.31 4.52
CA ALA A 31 48.00 57.52 5.26
C ALA A 31 46.75 57.24 4.40
N LEU A 32 46.75 57.64 3.14
CA LEU A 32 45.67 57.36 2.19
C LEU A 32 45.50 55.86 1.94
N LEU A 33 46.61 55.15 1.69
CA LEU A 33 46.62 53.69 1.49
C LEU A 33 46.16 52.94 2.75
N LEU A 34 46.58 53.40 3.94
CA LEU A 34 46.10 52.84 5.21
C LEU A 34 44.59 53.04 5.36
N LEU A 35 44.06 54.21 5.00
CA LEU A 35 42.62 54.49 5.06
C LEU A 35 41.84 53.58 4.09
N PHE A 36 42.32 53.39 2.86
CA PHE A 36 41.72 52.45 1.91
C PHE A 36 41.80 50.99 2.40
N ALA A 37 42.92 50.59 3.00
CA ALA A 37 43.06 49.25 3.57
C ALA A 37 42.08 49.02 4.73
N MET A 38 41.98 49.97 5.67
CA MET A 38 41.03 49.90 6.78
C MET A 38 39.58 49.91 6.29
N ALA A 39 39.25 50.70 5.27
CA ALA A 39 37.92 50.75 4.67
C ALA A 39 37.50 49.40 4.05
N GLY A 40 38.44 48.63 3.51
CA GLY A 40 38.17 47.27 3.02
C GLY A 40 38.10 46.20 4.12
N ILE A 41 38.92 46.35 5.17
CA ILE A 41 39.08 45.35 6.23
C ILE A 41 37.94 45.39 7.25
N VAL A 42 37.44 46.58 7.62
CA VAL A 42 36.37 46.70 8.63
C VAL A 42 35.08 45.98 8.22
N PRO A 43 34.54 46.12 7.00
CA PRO A 43 33.37 45.36 6.56
C PRO A 43 33.60 43.84 6.56
N LEU A 44 34.81 43.39 6.23
CA LEU A 44 35.18 41.97 6.26
C LEU A 44 35.13 41.41 7.68
N PHE A 45 35.68 42.14 8.67
CA PHE A 45 35.62 41.73 10.09
C PHE A 45 34.20 41.75 10.63
N LEU A 46 33.39 42.77 10.31
CA LEU A 46 32.00 42.83 10.75
C LEU A 46 31.18 41.67 10.14
N THR A 47 31.41 41.36 8.87
CA THR A 47 30.77 40.20 8.21
C THR A 47 31.21 38.89 8.85
N GLY A 48 32.51 38.71 9.10
CA GLY A 48 33.05 37.50 9.73
C GLY A 48 32.55 37.28 11.16
N LEU A 49 32.45 38.34 11.96
CA LEU A 49 31.88 38.27 13.31
C LEU A 49 30.40 37.88 13.28
N SER A 50 29.61 38.45 12.35
CA SER A 50 28.18 38.12 12.21
C SER A 50 27.94 36.66 11.75
N GLN A 51 28.81 36.13 10.89
CA GLN A 51 28.75 34.73 10.46
C GLN A 51 29.14 33.79 11.60
N ALA A 52 30.19 34.12 12.36
CA ALA A 52 30.62 33.32 13.50
C ALA A 52 29.56 33.27 14.61
N SER A 53 28.88 34.39 14.90
CA SER A 53 27.75 34.40 15.85
C SER A 53 26.57 33.59 15.32
N GLY A 54 26.25 33.70 14.03
CA GLY A 54 25.19 32.89 13.40
C GLY A 54 25.44 31.38 13.50
N VAL A 55 26.67 30.93 13.26
CA VAL A 55 27.05 29.51 13.41
C VAL A 55 26.93 29.06 14.86
N ARG A 56 27.34 29.89 15.82
CA ARG A 56 27.22 29.57 17.25
C ARG A 56 25.76 29.44 17.68
N LEU A 57 24.90 30.38 17.28
CA LEU A 57 23.46 30.33 17.56
C LEU A 57 22.80 29.13 16.89
N LYS A 58 23.17 28.80 15.64
CA LYS A 58 22.68 27.60 14.95
C LYS A 58 23.10 26.29 15.64
N SER A 59 24.30 26.25 16.23
CA SER A 59 24.72 25.11 17.05
C SER A 59 23.89 25.00 18.33
N ILE A 60 23.50 26.13 18.94
CA ILE A 60 22.62 26.12 20.13
C ILE A 60 21.22 25.65 19.72
N ALA A 61 20.65 26.22 18.65
CA ALA A 61 19.34 25.83 18.11
C ALA A 61 19.27 24.33 17.76
N THR A 62 20.32 23.77 17.15
CA THR A 62 20.41 22.33 16.87
C THR A 62 20.43 21.49 18.16
N ASN A 63 21.06 21.98 19.23
CA ASN A 63 21.08 21.27 20.51
C ASN A 63 19.71 21.32 21.19
N VAL A 64 19.03 22.47 21.16
CA VAL A 64 17.63 22.60 21.63
C VAL A 64 16.73 21.64 20.86
N ALA A 65 16.80 21.65 19.52
CA ALA A 65 16.02 20.73 18.67
C ALA A 65 16.27 19.26 19.03
N ARG A 66 17.53 18.88 19.28
CA ARG A 66 17.90 17.50 19.66
C ARG A 66 17.34 17.14 21.03
N GLU A 67 17.44 18.04 22.00
CA GLU A 67 16.90 17.82 23.35
C GLU A 67 15.39 17.59 23.29
N LYS A 68 14.64 18.45 22.59
CA LYS A 68 13.19 18.26 22.41
C LYS A 68 12.88 16.95 21.68
N MET A 69 13.66 16.59 20.66
CA MET A 69 13.49 15.31 19.97
C MET A 69 13.71 14.09 20.90
N GLU A 70 14.69 14.15 21.80
CA GLU A 70 14.89 13.08 22.80
C GLU A 70 13.78 13.04 23.85
N GLN A 71 13.21 14.17 24.24
CA GLN A 71 12.02 14.22 25.10
C GLN A 71 10.80 13.58 24.42
N ILE A 72 10.57 13.89 23.14
CA ILE A 72 9.49 13.29 22.33
C ILE A 72 9.67 11.76 22.22
N ARG A 73 10.91 11.28 22.07
CA ARG A 73 11.20 9.82 22.01
C ARG A 73 10.88 9.06 23.30
N GLN A 74 10.75 9.76 24.42
CA GLN A 74 10.38 9.17 25.71
C GLN A 74 8.86 9.12 25.92
N LEU A 75 8.08 9.82 25.09
CA LEU A 75 6.61 9.79 25.16
C LEU A 75 6.06 8.48 24.60
N ASP A 76 4.87 8.10 25.08
CA ASP A 76 4.07 7.09 24.41
C ASP A 76 3.69 7.60 23.00
N TYR A 77 3.65 6.72 22.01
CA TYR A 77 3.25 7.03 20.64
C TYR A 77 1.92 7.80 20.56
N ARG A 78 1.02 7.56 21.52
CA ARG A 78 -0.27 8.24 21.66
C ARG A 78 -0.17 9.70 22.02
N GLU A 79 0.86 10.09 22.77
CA GLU A 79 1.05 11.45 23.28
C GLU A 79 1.81 12.34 22.29
N ILE A 80 2.21 11.79 21.14
CA ILE A 80 2.97 12.49 20.11
C ILE A 80 2.01 13.05 19.07
N TYR A 81 1.44 14.24 19.31
CA TYR A 81 0.61 14.95 18.35
C TYR A 81 0.77 16.46 18.51
N ASP A 82 0.62 17.18 17.41
CA ASP A 82 0.62 18.65 17.38
C ASP A 82 -0.81 19.21 17.52
N GLU A 83 -0.92 20.54 17.58
CA GLU A 83 -2.22 21.24 17.66
C GLU A 83 -3.13 20.92 16.45
N ASP A 84 -2.57 20.77 15.26
CA ASP A 84 -3.34 20.45 14.05
C ASP A 84 -3.98 19.06 14.15
N MET A 85 -3.23 18.05 14.61
CA MET A 85 -3.78 16.71 14.87
C MET A 85 -4.82 16.72 16.00
N ALA A 86 -4.59 17.46 17.08
CA ALA A 86 -5.57 17.58 18.18
C ALA A 86 -6.87 18.29 17.74
N ALA A 87 -6.77 19.27 16.85
CA ALA A 87 -7.93 19.93 16.25
C ALA A 87 -8.74 18.98 15.35
N LEU A 88 -8.08 18.03 14.69
CA LEU A 88 -8.71 17.00 13.86
C LEU A 88 -9.34 15.87 14.69
N ASP A 89 -8.75 15.53 15.83
CA ASP A 89 -9.25 14.50 16.74
C ASP A 89 -9.31 15.01 18.19
N PRO A 90 -10.44 15.59 18.62
CA PRO A 90 -10.62 16.12 19.96
C PRO A 90 -10.51 15.07 21.08
N THR A 91 -10.51 13.77 20.76
CA THR A 91 -10.36 12.70 21.75
C THR A 91 -8.94 12.57 22.28
N LEU A 92 -7.96 13.14 21.58
CA LEU A 92 -6.56 13.16 22.00
C LEU A 92 -6.33 14.04 23.24
N GLY A 93 -7.21 15.01 23.50
CA GLY A 93 -7.12 15.95 24.63
C GLY A 93 -6.13 17.10 24.39
N ASP A 94 -5.96 17.98 25.39
CA ASP A 94 -5.17 19.21 25.27
C ASP A 94 -3.64 19.01 25.43
N ARG A 95 -3.13 17.77 25.47
CA ARG A 95 -1.71 17.48 25.72
C ARG A 95 -0.90 17.43 24.43
N THR A 96 -0.87 18.53 23.70
CA THR A 96 -0.04 18.66 22.49
C THR A 96 1.45 18.78 22.85
N LEU A 97 2.33 18.55 21.88
CA LEU A 97 3.78 18.73 22.06
C LEU A 97 4.13 20.16 22.53
N GLU A 98 3.41 21.17 22.02
CA GLU A 98 3.50 22.58 22.41
C GLU A 98 3.13 22.76 23.88
N SER A 99 2.04 22.14 24.34
CA SER A 99 1.62 22.20 25.74
C SER A 99 2.60 21.48 26.68
N LEU A 100 3.20 20.38 26.23
CA LEU A 100 4.09 19.56 27.06
C LEU A 100 5.50 20.16 27.17
N PHE A 101 6.03 20.70 26.08
CA PHE A 101 7.43 21.09 25.98
C PHE A 101 7.67 22.59 25.77
N GLY A 102 6.60 23.36 25.53
CA GLY A 102 6.62 24.79 25.28
C GLY A 102 7.03 25.16 23.85
N VAL A 103 6.64 26.37 23.41
CA VAL A 103 6.95 26.90 22.06
C VAL A 103 8.14 27.88 22.05
N THR A 104 8.74 28.15 23.20
CA THR A 104 9.88 29.07 23.33
C THR A 104 10.90 28.58 24.35
N GLU A 105 12.18 28.80 24.08
CA GLU A 105 13.26 28.53 25.02
C GLU A 105 14.33 29.63 24.95
N THR A 106 14.74 30.18 26.09
CA THR A 106 15.77 31.22 26.15
C THR A 106 17.11 30.64 26.56
N VAL A 107 18.13 30.77 25.70
CA VAL A 107 19.49 30.33 25.98
C VAL A 107 20.46 31.49 25.71
N ARG A 108 21.18 31.94 26.75
CA ARG A 108 22.15 33.06 26.68
C ARG A 108 21.53 34.34 26.10
N ASP A 109 20.40 34.77 26.68
CA ASP A 109 19.67 35.99 26.31
C ASP A 109 19.16 36.02 24.86
N THR A 110 19.16 34.87 24.18
CA THR A 110 18.52 34.69 22.87
C THR A 110 17.31 33.79 23.06
N GLU A 111 16.14 34.29 22.69
CA GLU A 111 14.91 33.51 22.65
C GLU A 111 14.85 32.71 21.33
N PHE A 112 14.60 31.41 21.46
CA PHE A 112 14.37 30.50 20.36
C PHE A 112 12.89 30.14 20.33
N THR A 113 12.25 30.22 19.17
CA THR A 113 10.89 29.73 18.93
C THR A 113 10.95 28.31 18.39
N ILE A 114 10.18 27.43 18.99
CA ILE A 114 10.14 25.99 18.72
C ILE A 114 8.77 25.66 18.12
N ASP A 115 8.81 24.97 16.99
CA ASP A 115 7.64 24.54 16.22
C ASP A 115 7.71 23.02 16.04
N TYR A 116 6.60 22.33 16.30
CA TYR A 116 6.47 20.88 16.21
C TYR A 116 5.52 20.55 15.05
N VAL A 117 5.96 19.65 14.17
CA VAL A 117 5.11 19.17 13.07
C VAL A 117 5.06 17.66 13.14
N VAL A 118 3.85 17.10 13.22
CA VAL A 118 3.62 15.65 13.30
C VAL A 118 2.78 15.20 12.12
N ASN A 119 3.38 14.45 11.21
CA ASN A 119 2.66 13.81 10.10
C ASN A 119 2.45 12.32 10.39
N GLU A 120 1.19 11.89 10.53
CA GLU A 120 0.86 10.46 10.64
C GLU A 120 0.64 9.83 9.26
N SER A 121 1.25 8.67 9.03
CA SER A 121 1.03 7.85 7.84
C SER A 121 0.81 6.39 8.22
N THR A 122 -0.05 5.70 7.47
CA THR A 122 -0.24 4.26 7.59
C THR A 122 0.74 3.53 6.67
N TYR A 123 1.41 2.49 7.18
CA TYR A 123 2.12 1.52 6.36
C TYR A 123 1.55 0.13 6.62
N GLY A 124 1.84 -0.86 5.77
CA GLY A 124 1.15 -2.16 5.77
C GLY A 124 1.14 -2.94 7.09
N GLU A 125 1.97 -2.54 8.08
CA GLU A 125 2.09 -3.21 9.39
C GLU A 125 1.77 -2.30 10.58
N GLY A 126 1.40 -1.03 10.37
CA GLY A 126 1.12 -0.11 11.47
C GLY A 126 1.00 1.37 11.07
N LYS A 127 1.04 2.24 12.08
CA LYS A 127 1.09 3.69 11.90
C LYS A 127 2.50 4.21 12.20
N LEU A 128 2.90 5.23 11.46
CA LEU A 128 4.19 5.91 11.54
C LEU A 128 3.95 7.40 11.72
N LYS A 129 4.58 8.02 12.71
CA LYS A 129 4.60 9.47 12.86
C LYS A 129 5.96 10.01 12.43
N GLU A 130 5.96 10.87 11.43
CA GLU A 130 7.11 11.71 11.09
C GLU A 130 7.03 12.97 11.95
N VAL A 131 7.95 13.11 12.89
CA VAL A 131 8.01 14.24 13.81
C VAL A 131 9.17 15.13 13.41
N THR A 132 8.88 16.40 13.16
CA THR A 132 9.88 17.44 12.87
C THR A 132 9.84 18.50 13.96
N VAL A 133 11.02 18.82 14.50
CA VAL A 133 11.22 19.92 15.45
C VAL A 133 11.98 21.03 14.73
N ASN A 134 11.35 22.19 14.56
CA ASN A 134 11.92 23.37 13.95
C ASN A 134 12.27 24.39 15.05
N VAL A 135 13.51 24.88 15.07
CA VAL A 135 13.95 25.91 16.01
C VAL A 135 14.41 27.13 15.22
N THR A 136 13.69 28.23 15.41
CA THR A 136 13.93 29.54 14.80
C THR A 136 14.38 30.55 15.87
N TRP A 137 15.11 31.58 15.46
CA TRP A 137 15.48 32.69 16.33
C TRP A 137 15.71 33.94 15.49
N GLU A 138 15.59 35.11 16.10
CA GLU A 138 15.86 36.37 15.45
C GLU A 138 17.36 36.71 15.56
N ALA A 139 18.03 36.86 14.42
CA ALA A 139 19.42 37.33 14.36
C ALA A 139 19.65 38.17 13.10
N PRO A 140 20.42 39.27 13.17
CA PRO A 140 20.95 39.96 12.01
C PRO A 140 22.33 39.38 11.63
N PRO A 141 22.54 38.84 10.41
CA PRO A 141 21.59 38.65 9.31
C PRO A 141 20.66 37.42 9.52
N PRO A 142 19.52 37.35 8.80
CA PRO A 142 18.60 36.22 8.88
C PRO A 142 19.32 34.89 8.63
N VAL A 143 19.06 33.93 9.51
CA VAL A 143 19.68 32.60 9.52
C VAL A 143 18.62 31.54 9.31
N SER A 144 19.00 30.44 8.66
CA SER A 144 18.10 29.31 8.46
C SER A 144 17.83 28.58 9.79
N PRO A 145 16.59 28.12 10.01
CA PRO A 145 16.25 27.36 11.21
C PRO A 145 17.10 26.10 11.35
N ALA A 146 17.23 25.63 12.58
CA ALA A 146 17.65 24.26 12.84
C ALA A 146 16.41 23.36 12.77
N SER A 147 16.47 22.27 12.01
CA SER A 147 15.36 21.33 11.88
C SER A 147 15.89 19.92 12.06
N ILE A 148 15.19 19.11 12.86
CA ILE A 148 15.49 17.70 13.08
C ILE A 148 14.20 16.92 12.86
N THR A 149 14.27 15.91 11.99
CA THR A 149 13.14 15.02 11.68
C THR A 149 13.46 13.60 12.12
N THR A 150 12.48 12.91 12.68
CA THR A 150 12.58 11.48 13.01
C THR A 150 11.28 10.74 12.69
N LEU A 151 11.39 9.44 12.51
CA LEU A 151 10.25 8.55 12.29
C LEU A 151 10.04 7.74 13.57
N ILE A 152 8.85 7.84 14.15
CA ILE A 152 8.46 7.12 15.35
C ILE A 152 7.39 6.10 14.94
N HIS A 153 7.73 4.82 15.04
CA HIS A 153 6.79 3.74 14.80
C HIS A 153 5.87 3.58 16.00
N GLN A 154 4.61 3.23 15.76
CA GLN A 154 3.73 2.76 16.82
C GLN A 154 4.37 1.53 17.47
N GLN A 155 4.95 1.71 18.66
CA GLN A 155 5.41 0.59 19.45
C GLN A 155 4.18 -0.26 19.80
N PHE A 156 4.32 -1.58 19.81
CA PHE A 156 3.21 -2.49 20.11
C PHE A 156 2.78 -2.30 21.56
N LEU A 157 1.66 -1.60 21.77
CA LEU A 157 1.09 -1.30 23.09
C LEU A 157 0.15 -2.42 23.58
N GLY A 158 -0.26 -3.31 22.68
CA GLY A 158 -0.95 -4.56 23.00
C GLY A 158 -0.01 -5.72 23.36
N PRO A 159 -0.54 -6.84 23.89
CA PRO A 159 0.26 -8.01 24.18
C PRO A 159 0.91 -8.54 22.90
N ARG A 160 2.23 -8.73 22.90
CA ARG A 160 2.94 -9.28 21.76
C ARG A 160 2.71 -10.77 21.66
N GLY A 161 2.48 -11.27 20.46
CA GLY A 161 2.59 -12.68 20.15
C GLY A 161 4.04 -13.15 20.18
N SER A 162 4.27 -14.39 20.58
CA SER A 162 5.56 -15.08 20.52
C SER A 162 5.60 -16.20 19.48
N ARG A 163 4.45 -16.77 19.12
CA ARG A 163 4.34 -17.89 18.17
C ARG A 163 2.91 -18.04 17.68
N LEU A 164 2.74 -18.47 16.45
CA LEU A 164 1.46 -18.90 15.88
C LEU A 164 1.59 -20.35 15.40
N THR A 165 0.70 -21.24 15.84
CA THR A 165 0.65 -22.64 15.39
C THR A 165 -0.76 -23.01 14.94
N LEU A 166 -0.83 -24.04 14.09
CA LEU A 166 -2.08 -24.65 13.61
C LEU A 166 -2.01 -26.15 13.91
N GLU A 167 -3.12 -26.76 14.29
CA GLU A 167 -3.22 -28.21 14.56
C GLU A 167 -4.62 -28.75 14.19
N PRO A 168 -4.75 -29.86 13.45
CA PRO A 168 -3.67 -30.59 12.79
C PRO A 168 -3.13 -29.83 11.57
N THR A 169 -1.91 -30.16 11.17
CA THR A 169 -1.32 -29.78 9.88
C THR A 169 -0.75 -31.02 9.21
N TYR A 170 -0.74 -31.02 7.89
CA TYR A 170 -0.20 -32.11 7.08
C TYR A 170 1.00 -31.60 6.25
N THR A 171 1.86 -32.53 5.85
CA THR A 171 2.92 -32.22 4.88
C THR A 171 2.27 -31.96 3.53
N ASP A 172 2.68 -30.88 2.87
CA ASP A 172 2.23 -30.58 1.51
C ASP A 172 2.76 -31.66 0.54
N PRO A 173 1.91 -32.33 -0.26
CA PRO A 173 2.36 -33.29 -1.26
C PRO A 173 3.32 -32.68 -2.31
N LEU A 174 3.30 -31.36 -2.51
CA LEU A 174 4.25 -30.66 -3.38
C LEU A 174 5.64 -30.43 -2.74
N GLY A 175 5.84 -30.84 -1.48
CA GLY A 175 7.10 -30.62 -0.76
C GLY A 175 7.37 -29.15 -0.42
N THR A 176 6.35 -28.29 -0.47
CA THR A 176 6.50 -26.90 -0.01
C THR A 176 6.72 -26.86 1.51
N PRO A 177 7.37 -25.82 2.04
CA PRO A 177 7.54 -25.66 3.48
C PRO A 177 6.25 -25.26 4.21
N PHE A 178 5.13 -25.09 3.50
CA PHE A 178 3.89 -24.59 4.08
C PHE A 178 3.04 -25.75 4.61
N PRO A 179 2.51 -25.66 5.84
CA PRO A 179 1.60 -26.66 6.35
C PRO A 179 0.31 -26.70 5.52
N LEU A 180 -0.12 -27.90 5.17
CA LEU A 180 -1.41 -28.15 4.56
C LEU A 180 -2.50 -28.24 5.65
N LEU A 181 -3.59 -27.51 5.45
CA LEU A 181 -4.77 -27.52 6.31
C LEU A 181 -5.89 -28.32 5.67
N SER A 182 -6.60 -29.12 6.47
CA SER A 182 -7.82 -29.80 6.04
C SER A 182 -8.79 -30.00 7.20
N GLY A 183 -10.08 -29.87 6.91
CA GLY A 183 -11.17 -30.06 7.89
C GLY A 183 -11.03 -29.19 9.15
N ALA A 184 -11.45 -29.73 10.29
CA ALA A 184 -11.40 -29.04 11.58
C ALA A 184 -9.94 -28.77 12.02
N THR A 185 -9.58 -27.49 12.07
CA THR A 185 -8.25 -26.99 12.42
C THR A 185 -8.35 -26.03 13.60
N THR A 186 -7.37 -26.05 14.49
CA THR A 186 -7.25 -25.15 15.64
C THR A 186 -6.04 -24.25 15.49
N ALA A 187 -6.26 -22.94 15.55
CA ALA A 187 -5.21 -21.95 15.62
C ALA A 187 -4.86 -21.62 17.07
N ARG A 188 -3.57 -21.65 17.41
CA ARG A 188 -3.04 -21.22 18.70
C ARG A 188 -2.07 -20.06 18.52
N TYR A 189 -2.44 -18.91 19.06
CA TYR A 189 -1.62 -17.70 19.05
C TYR A 189 -1.07 -17.43 20.44
N TYR A 190 0.19 -17.76 20.65
CA TYR A 190 0.89 -17.66 21.93
C TYR A 190 1.32 -16.22 22.19
N ILE A 191 1.14 -15.77 23.43
CA ILE A 191 1.56 -14.46 23.92
C ILE A 191 2.98 -14.56 24.50
N ALA A 192 3.80 -13.56 24.23
CA ALA A 192 5.15 -13.43 24.76
C ALA A 192 5.12 -13.34 26.29
N GLN A 193 6.06 -14.05 26.93
CA GLN A 193 6.13 -14.14 28.39
C GLN A 193 6.21 -12.79 29.09
N ALA A 194 6.97 -11.85 28.51
CA ALA A 194 7.11 -10.49 29.04
C ALA A 194 5.78 -9.73 29.13
N ASP A 195 4.75 -10.16 28.38
CA ASP A 195 3.51 -9.42 28.21
C ASP A 195 2.32 -10.14 28.89
N TRP A 196 2.55 -11.23 29.64
CA TRP A 196 1.48 -11.92 30.36
C TRP A 196 0.78 -11.02 31.40
N GLY A 197 1.48 -10.03 31.96
CA GLY A 197 0.89 -9.02 32.84
C GLY A 197 -0.12 -8.08 32.14
N LEU A 198 -0.07 -7.99 30.80
CA LEU A 198 -1.08 -7.31 29.98
C LEU A 198 -2.31 -8.21 29.73
N VAL A 199 -2.17 -9.52 29.92
CA VAL A 199 -3.24 -10.51 29.73
C VAL A 199 -4.01 -10.76 31.03
N PHE A 200 -3.31 -10.89 32.16
CA PHE A 200 -3.92 -11.23 33.44
C PHE A 200 -3.78 -10.11 34.48
N TYR A 201 -4.68 -10.08 35.47
CA TYR A 201 -4.56 -9.17 36.61
C TYR A 201 -3.51 -9.63 37.63
N ASP A 202 -3.41 -10.94 37.84
CA ASP A 202 -2.49 -11.59 38.78
C ASP A 202 -2.02 -12.92 38.17
N LEU A 203 -0.71 -13.07 38.00
CA LEU A 203 -0.09 -14.27 37.42
C LEU A 203 0.12 -15.38 38.46
N GLU A 204 0.13 -15.05 39.75
CA GLU A 204 0.37 -15.98 40.85
C GLU A 204 -0.94 -16.61 41.36
N ALA A 205 -2.10 -15.99 41.08
CA ALA A 205 -3.40 -16.55 41.40
C ALA A 205 -3.58 -17.95 40.79
N ALA A 206 -4.12 -18.92 41.55
CA ALA A 206 -4.35 -20.29 41.08
C ALA A 206 -5.22 -20.37 39.80
N THR A 207 -6.15 -19.42 39.65
CA THR A 207 -6.98 -19.21 38.45
C THR A 207 -6.90 -17.73 38.06
N PRO A 208 -5.94 -17.32 37.21
CA PRO A 208 -5.72 -15.92 36.86
C PRO A 208 -6.93 -15.39 36.09
N SER A 209 -7.41 -14.21 36.50
CA SER A 209 -8.49 -13.52 35.78
C SER A 209 -7.92 -12.76 34.60
N ALA A 210 -8.41 -13.05 33.39
CA ALA A 210 -8.02 -12.34 32.18
C ALA A 210 -8.60 -10.92 32.18
N ARG A 211 -7.77 -9.96 31.77
CA ARG A 211 -8.19 -8.61 31.38
C ARG A 211 -9.05 -8.68 30.12
N ASN A 212 -9.82 -7.63 29.83
CA ASN A 212 -10.65 -7.56 28.61
C ASN A 212 -9.77 -7.40 27.36
N ILE A 213 -9.12 -8.47 26.94
CA ILE A 213 -8.26 -8.51 25.75
C ILE A 213 -8.88 -9.43 24.70
N TYR A 214 -8.45 -9.29 23.45
CA TYR A 214 -8.90 -10.17 22.37
C TYR A 214 -7.81 -10.35 21.32
N ALA A 215 -7.93 -11.37 20.48
CA ALA A 215 -7.12 -11.51 19.28
C ALA A 215 -7.98 -11.34 18.03
N ARG A 216 -7.35 -10.98 16.92
CA ARG A 216 -7.89 -11.11 15.56
C ARG A 216 -6.98 -12.00 14.76
N MET A 217 -7.57 -12.97 14.07
CA MET A 217 -6.88 -13.88 13.17
C MET A 217 -7.54 -13.78 11.79
N VAL A 218 -6.76 -13.54 10.75
CA VAL A 218 -7.29 -13.26 9.40
C VAL A 218 -6.41 -13.93 8.37
N PHE A 219 -7.01 -14.71 7.47
CA PHE A 219 -6.33 -15.25 6.31
C PHE A 219 -6.30 -14.21 5.19
N PHE A 220 -5.16 -14.03 4.54
CA PHE A 220 -5.00 -13.19 3.35
C PHE A 220 -4.52 -14.04 2.18
N ASP A 221 -5.12 -13.86 1.00
CA ASP A 221 -4.58 -14.44 -0.23
C ASP A 221 -3.47 -13.55 -0.84
N ASP A 222 -2.83 -14.01 -1.90
CA ASP A 222 -1.77 -13.27 -2.60
C ASP A 222 -2.28 -12.01 -3.33
N THR A 223 -3.61 -11.83 -3.45
CA THR A 223 -4.24 -10.61 -3.98
C THR A 223 -4.64 -9.62 -2.88
N GLY A 224 -4.50 -10.01 -1.61
CA GLY A 224 -4.86 -9.21 -0.44
C GLY A 224 -6.32 -9.35 -0.01
N GLN A 225 -7.13 -10.23 -0.62
CA GLN A 225 -8.46 -10.52 -0.08
C GLN A 225 -8.33 -11.26 1.24
N SER A 226 -9.25 -10.97 2.16
CA SER A 226 -9.15 -11.43 3.53
C SER A 226 -10.37 -12.21 4.00
N ILE A 227 -10.14 -13.31 4.73
CA ILE A 227 -11.17 -14.09 5.43
C ILE A 227 -10.88 -14.03 6.94
N PRO A 228 -11.60 -13.21 7.71
CA PRO A 228 -11.40 -13.12 9.16
C PRO A 228 -12.00 -14.34 9.88
N LEU A 229 -11.29 -14.81 10.91
CA LEU A 229 -11.79 -15.83 11.85
C LEU A 229 -12.54 -15.18 13.01
N GLY A 230 -13.58 -15.85 13.50
CA GLY A 230 -14.43 -15.36 14.59
C GLY A 230 -15.85 -15.04 14.12
N SER A 231 -16.70 -14.63 15.06
CA SER A 231 -18.08 -14.23 14.73
C SER A 231 -18.13 -12.81 14.19
N ALA A 232 -18.83 -12.59 13.08
CA ALA A 232 -19.13 -11.26 12.55
C ALA A 232 -19.89 -10.39 13.56
N SER A 233 -20.76 -10.98 14.39
CA SER A 233 -21.50 -10.26 15.45
C SER A 233 -20.61 -9.70 16.56
N GLN A 234 -19.38 -10.19 16.66
CA GLN A 234 -18.37 -9.73 17.62
C GLN A 234 -17.21 -9.02 16.90
N GLU A 235 -17.44 -8.52 15.67
CA GLU A 235 -16.40 -7.89 14.85
C GLU A 235 -15.15 -8.78 14.69
N TYR A 236 -15.37 -10.09 14.59
CA TYR A 236 -14.32 -11.10 14.46
C TYR A 236 -13.28 -11.09 15.61
N ARG A 237 -13.70 -10.64 16.80
CA ARG A 237 -12.87 -10.67 18.01
C ARG A 237 -12.88 -12.07 18.62
N ILE A 238 -11.69 -12.65 18.79
CA ILE A 238 -11.46 -13.87 19.56
C ILE A 238 -11.18 -13.42 21.00
N GLY A 239 -12.25 -13.29 21.78
CA GLY A 239 -12.22 -12.70 23.13
C GLY A 239 -11.62 -13.58 24.23
N THR A 240 -11.78 -13.14 25.48
CA THR A 240 -11.17 -13.76 26.66
C THR A 240 -11.60 -15.21 26.92
N SER A 241 -12.77 -15.63 26.45
CA SER A 241 -13.25 -17.01 26.53
C SER A 241 -12.38 -18.02 25.77
N TYR A 242 -11.58 -17.52 24.82
CA TYR A 242 -10.65 -18.32 24.01
C TYR A 242 -9.21 -18.29 24.55
N ILE A 243 -8.95 -17.58 25.65
CA ILE A 243 -7.64 -17.58 26.29
C ILE A 243 -7.45 -18.90 27.03
N LYS A 244 -6.32 -19.55 26.76
CA LYS A 244 -5.83 -20.73 27.43
C LYS A 244 -4.47 -20.42 28.05
N TYR A 245 -4.14 -21.16 29.09
CA TYR A 245 -2.82 -21.14 29.69
C TYR A 245 -2.48 -22.53 30.22
N SER A 246 -1.19 -22.81 30.33
CA SER A 246 -0.64 -23.98 31.02
C SER A 246 0.13 -23.54 32.25
N ARG A 247 0.44 -24.52 33.11
CA ARG A 247 1.32 -24.31 34.27
C ARG A 247 2.42 -25.36 34.29
N SER A 248 3.59 -24.95 34.73
CA SER A 248 4.70 -25.84 35.06
C SER A 248 4.45 -26.60 36.37
N ASP A 249 5.29 -27.59 36.67
CA ASP A 249 5.20 -28.43 37.88
C ASP A 249 5.31 -27.63 39.19
N ASP A 250 5.97 -26.46 39.16
CA ASP A 250 6.06 -25.53 40.30
C ASP A 250 4.80 -24.64 40.47
N GLY A 251 3.78 -24.86 39.65
CA GLY A 251 2.51 -24.16 39.70
C GLY A 251 2.54 -22.77 39.06
N LYS A 252 3.61 -22.35 38.39
CA LYS A 252 3.65 -21.06 37.68
C LYS A 252 3.07 -21.17 36.27
N ILE A 253 2.55 -20.07 35.73
CA ILE A 253 2.14 -20.00 34.32
C ILE A 253 3.39 -20.16 33.45
N ASP A 254 3.34 -21.04 32.46
CA ASP A 254 4.47 -21.29 31.54
C ASP A 254 4.14 -21.02 30.07
N ALA A 255 2.85 -20.97 29.70
CA ALA A 255 2.39 -20.48 28.41
C ALA A 255 0.99 -19.88 28.49
N VAL A 256 0.72 -18.90 27.60
CA VAL A 256 -0.56 -18.22 27.45
C VAL A 256 -0.85 -18.08 25.96
N TRP A 257 -2.03 -18.46 25.49
CA TRP A 257 -2.40 -18.36 24.09
C TRP A 257 -3.89 -18.13 23.88
N PHE A 258 -4.25 -17.55 22.74
CA PHE A 258 -5.61 -17.64 22.20
C PHE A 258 -5.74 -18.93 21.41
N GLU A 259 -6.80 -19.69 21.66
CA GLU A 259 -7.12 -20.94 20.95
C GLU A 259 -8.46 -20.80 20.23
N TYR A 260 -8.47 -20.96 18.90
CA TYR A 260 -9.68 -20.85 18.09
C TYR A 260 -9.77 -21.97 17.07
N SER A 261 -10.85 -22.75 17.12
CA SER A 261 -11.13 -23.82 16.16
C SER A 261 -12.01 -23.33 15.01
N PHE A 262 -11.65 -23.70 13.80
CA PHE A 262 -12.36 -23.37 12.56
C PHE A 262 -12.33 -24.57 11.60
N ASP A 263 -13.18 -24.53 10.58
CA ASP A 263 -13.17 -25.54 9.52
C ASP A 263 -12.41 -24.98 8.31
N ALA A 264 -11.21 -25.52 8.05
CA ALA A 264 -10.38 -25.14 6.91
C ALA A 264 -11.04 -25.49 5.57
N SER A 265 -12.00 -26.42 5.54
CA SER A 265 -12.77 -26.73 4.33
C SER A 265 -13.69 -25.58 3.89
N LEU A 266 -13.87 -24.54 4.70
CA LEU A 266 -14.58 -23.32 4.31
C LEU A 266 -13.68 -22.30 3.59
N LEU A 267 -12.35 -22.45 3.70
CA LEU A 267 -11.40 -21.60 2.97
C LEU A 267 -11.32 -22.07 1.52
N PRO A 268 -11.34 -21.18 0.51
CA PRO A 268 -11.08 -21.57 -0.86
C PRO A 268 -9.71 -22.22 -1.04
N ASP A 269 -9.58 -23.00 -2.10
CA ASP A 269 -8.35 -23.71 -2.42
C ASP A 269 -7.17 -22.74 -2.61
N GLY A 270 -5.98 -23.15 -2.17
CA GLY A 270 -4.72 -22.45 -2.42
C GLY A 270 -3.96 -21.89 -1.23
N TYR A 271 -3.07 -20.93 -1.53
CA TYR A 271 -2.13 -20.38 -0.56
C TYR A 271 -2.71 -19.20 0.20
N TRP A 272 -2.54 -19.23 1.52
CA TRP A 272 -3.03 -18.19 2.43
C TRP A 272 -1.95 -17.78 3.42
N GLU A 273 -1.95 -16.52 3.80
CA GLU A 273 -1.18 -16.00 4.93
C GLU A 273 -2.11 -15.74 6.11
N LEU A 274 -2.03 -16.56 7.15
CA LEU A 274 -2.71 -16.31 8.42
C LEU A 274 -1.96 -15.23 9.19
N ARG A 275 -2.64 -14.12 9.46
CA ARG A 275 -2.16 -13.04 10.32
C ARG A 275 -2.86 -13.07 11.67
N ALA A 276 -2.11 -12.96 12.76
CA ALA A 276 -2.65 -12.90 14.12
C ALA A 276 -2.12 -11.68 14.88
N VAL A 277 -3.03 -10.97 15.56
CA VAL A 277 -2.73 -9.78 16.37
C VAL A 277 -3.55 -9.83 17.65
N ALA A 278 -2.92 -9.72 18.82
CA ALA A 278 -3.61 -9.50 20.10
C ALA A 278 -3.83 -8.01 20.34
N TYR A 279 -4.91 -7.67 21.02
CA TYR A 279 -5.30 -6.33 21.38
C TYR A 279 -5.52 -6.25 22.88
N ASN A 280 -5.02 -5.20 23.52
CA ASN A 280 -5.32 -4.96 24.94
C ASN A 280 -6.75 -4.40 25.15
N MET A 281 -7.09 -4.05 26.39
CA MET A 281 -8.41 -3.51 26.74
C MET A 281 -8.75 -2.14 26.15
N TYR A 282 -7.76 -1.45 25.60
CA TYR A 282 -7.90 -0.16 24.94
C TYR A 282 -7.86 -0.29 23.40
N ASN A 283 -8.10 -1.51 22.87
CA ASN A 283 -8.02 -1.86 21.46
C ASN A 283 -6.66 -1.56 20.82
N GLU A 284 -5.57 -1.69 21.57
CA GLU A 284 -4.22 -1.43 21.06
C GLU A 284 -3.57 -2.71 20.57
N PRO A 285 -3.01 -2.73 19.35
CA PRO A 285 -2.44 -3.93 18.78
C PRO A 285 -1.07 -4.26 19.41
N GLY A 286 -0.84 -5.55 19.60
CA GLY A 286 0.47 -6.18 19.69
C GLY A 286 1.14 -6.28 18.33
N ASN A 287 2.23 -7.05 18.23
CA ASN A 287 2.84 -7.35 16.94
C ASN A 287 1.99 -8.31 16.09
N THR A 288 2.14 -8.19 14.77
CA THR A 288 1.50 -9.11 13.82
C THR A 288 2.38 -10.33 13.60
N TRP A 289 1.85 -11.51 13.90
CA TRP A 289 2.45 -12.77 13.47
C TRP A 289 1.87 -13.22 12.14
N ARG A 290 2.70 -13.84 11.32
CA ARG A 290 2.33 -14.34 9.99
C ARG A 290 2.71 -15.81 9.88
N LEU A 291 1.82 -16.61 9.32
CA LEU A 291 2.06 -18.01 8.98
C LEU A 291 1.46 -18.27 7.62
N ARG A 292 2.30 -18.62 6.64
CA ARG A 292 1.84 -19.03 5.31
C ARG A 292 1.46 -20.50 5.34
N VAL A 293 0.30 -20.81 4.77
CA VAL A 293 -0.34 -22.13 4.78
C VAL A 293 -0.87 -22.45 3.39
N ARG A 294 -1.17 -23.72 3.16
CA ARG A 294 -1.93 -24.19 2.01
C ARG A 294 -3.24 -24.82 2.46
N VAL A 295 -4.31 -24.57 1.73
CA VAL A 295 -5.55 -25.35 1.78
C VAL A 295 -5.62 -26.08 0.45
N GLU A 296 -5.94 -27.37 0.45
CA GLU A 296 -6.08 -28.18 -0.77
C GLU A 296 -7.48 -28.79 -0.80
N LYS A 297 -8.22 -28.59 -1.89
CA LYS A 297 -9.55 -29.17 -2.12
C LYS A 297 -9.63 -30.02 -3.39
N GLY A 298 -8.53 -30.15 -4.12
CA GLY A 298 -8.42 -30.96 -5.33
C GLY A 298 -8.56 -30.11 -6.59
N ALA A 299 -9.14 -30.67 -7.64
CA ALA A 299 -9.24 -29.96 -8.91
C ALA A 299 -10.04 -28.63 -8.77
N PRO A 300 -9.60 -27.52 -9.40
CA PRO A 300 -10.32 -26.26 -9.35
C PRO A 300 -11.74 -26.39 -9.88
N ALA A 301 -12.67 -25.56 -9.38
CA ALA A 301 -14.01 -25.49 -9.95
C ALA A 301 -14.00 -24.99 -11.40
N ALA A 302 -15.08 -25.29 -12.12
CA ALA A 302 -15.27 -24.77 -13.47
C ALA A 302 -15.26 -23.23 -13.45
N PRO A 303 -14.58 -22.57 -14.41
CA PRO A 303 -14.67 -21.13 -14.58
C PRO A 303 -16.12 -20.67 -14.73
N THR A 304 -16.46 -19.52 -14.16
CA THR A 304 -17.81 -18.96 -14.23
C THR A 304 -17.91 -17.89 -15.33
N ASP A 305 -19.13 -17.56 -15.75
CA ASP A 305 -19.39 -16.52 -16.76
C ASP A 305 -18.61 -16.72 -18.07
N PHE A 306 -18.31 -17.98 -18.42
CA PHE A 306 -17.59 -18.29 -19.64
C PHE A 306 -18.46 -18.01 -20.86
N SER A 307 -17.99 -17.09 -21.71
CA SER A 307 -18.71 -16.62 -22.89
C SER A 307 -17.77 -16.52 -24.09
N ALA A 308 -18.32 -16.73 -25.28
CA ALA A 308 -17.63 -16.63 -26.55
C ALA A 308 -18.35 -15.61 -27.44
N THR A 309 -17.68 -14.52 -27.79
CA THR A 309 -18.27 -13.40 -28.54
C THR A 309 -17.58 -13.25 -29.90
N PRO A 310 -18.29 -13.48 -31.02
CA PRO A 310 -17.71 -13.31 -32.34
C PRO A 310 -17.51 -11.82 -32.64
N GLN A 311 -16.42 -11.48 -33.32
CA GLN A 311 -16.14 -10.13 -33.76
C GLN A 311 -16.65 -9.89 -35.19
N SER A 312 -16.73 -8.62 -35.59
CA SER A 312 -17.26 -8.21 -36.89
C SER A 312 -16.36 -8.61 -38.08
N ASP A 313 -15.13 -9.06 -37.84
CA ASP A 313 -14.20 -9.53 -38.87
C ASP A 313 -14.47 -10.97 -39.34
N ASN A 314 -15.43 -11.66 -38.69
CA ASN A 314 -15.80 -13.06 -38.93
C ASN A 314 -14.63 -14.05 -38.82
N GLN A 315 -13.56 -13.66 -38.11
CA GLN A 315 -12.33 -14.43 -37.96
C GLN A 315 -11.84 -14.44 -36.51
N THR A 316 -12.37 -13.55 -35.68
CA THR A 316 -11.98 -13.43 -34.28
C THR A 316 -13.13 -13.78 -33.36
N VAL A 317 -12.84 -14.58 -32.34
CA VAL A 317 -13.73 -14.84 -31.22
C VAL A 317 -13.02 -14.42 -29.94
N ILE A 318 -13.67 -13.53 -29.18
CA ILE A 318 -13.19 -13.13 -27.85
C ILE A 318 -13.87 -14.02 -26.82
N LEU A 319 -13.06 -14.74 -26.07
CA LEU A 319 -13.48 -15.55 -24.94
C LEU A 319 -13.27 -14.76 -23.66
N ASN A 320 -14.29 -14.71 -22.80
CA ASN A 320 -14.22 -14.07 -21.48
C ASN A 320 -14.73 -15.03 -20.41
N TRP A 321 -14.12 -15.00 -19.23
CA TRP A 321 -14.54 -15.78 -18.07
C TRP A 321 -14.17 -15.07 -16.76
N ALA A 322 -14.80 -15.50 -15.67
CA ALA A 322 -14.34 -15.24 -14.31
C ALA A 322 -13.68 -16.52 -13.77
N GLY A 323 -12.51 -16.36 -13.13
CA GLY A 323 -11.87 -17.46 -12.41
C GLY A 323 -12.73 -17.92 -11.22
N GLY A 324 -12.60 -19.18 -10.84
CA GLY A 324 -13.24 -19.72 -9.63
C GLY A 324 -12.68 -19.13 -8.32
N GLN A 325 -13.19 -19.62 -7.18
CA GLN A 325 -12.77 -19.13 -5.86
C GLN A 325 -11.37 -19.58 -5.44
N GLU A 326 -10.74 -20.49 -6.17
CA GLU A 326 -9.41 -21.02 -5.91
C GLU A 326 -8.33 -19.95 -6.10
N ARG A 327 -7.19 -20.15 -5.44
CA ARG A 327 -6.06 -19.20 -5.39
C ARG A 327 -4.74 -19.79 -5.88
N ASP A 328 -4.71 -21.08 -6.19
CA ASP A 328 -3.54 -21.85 -6.58
C ASP A 328 -3.70 -22.55 -7.94
N ARG A 329 -4.50 -21.97 -8.82
CA ARG A 329 -4.51 -22.36 -10.23
C ARG A 329 -3.11 -22.25 -10.81
N SER A 330 -2.67 -23.30 -11.51
CA SER A 330 -1.43 -23.30 -12.29
C SER A 330 -1.62 -22.53 -13.60
N HIS A 331 -2.66 -22.89 -14.36
CA HIS A 331 -2.98 -22.30 -15.66
C HIS A 331 -4.43 -22.65 -16.06
N TYR A 332 -4.90 -22.05 -17.16
CA TYR A 332 -6.09 -22.52 -17.88
C TYR A 332 -5.71 -23.24 -19.17
N VAL A 333 -6.58 -24.18 -19.57
CA VAL A 333 -6.52 -24.86 -20.87
C VAL A 333 -7.79 -24.51 -21.64
N ILE A 334 -7.63 -24.18 -22.93
CA ILE A 334 -8.73 -23.91 -23.86
C ILE A 334 -8.67 -24.88 -25.02
N GLU A 335 -9.81 -25.47 -25.31
CA GLU A 335 -10.05 -26.25 -26.52
C GLU A 335 -11.25 -25.71 -27.30
N ARG A 336 -11.25 -25.97 -28.60
CA ARG A 336 -12.33 -25.63 -29.52
C ARG A 336 -12.71 -26.84 -30.35
N ARG A 337 -14.00 -26.99 -30.64
CA ARG A 337 -14.50 -27.91 -31.66
C ARG A 337 -15.50 -27.21 -32.58
N LYS A 338 -15.61 -27.70 -33.80
CA LYS A 338 -16.47 -27.18 -34.86
C LYS A 338 -17.65 -28.11 -35.09
N TRP A 339 -18.83 -27.56 -35.33
CA TRP A 339 -19.99 -28.33 -35.75
C TRP A 339 -19.87 -28.68 -37.23
N ASP A 340 -20.01 -29.97 -37.56
CA ASP A 340 -20.15 -30.42 -38.93
C ASP A 340 -21.65 -30.50 -39.28
N PRO A 341 -22.18 -29.58 -40.11
CA PRO A 341 -23.60 -29.57 -40.47
C PRO A 341 -24.00 -30.75 -41.37
N TYR A 342 -23.06 -31.38 -42.07
CA TYR A 342 -23.35 -32.51 -42.95
C TYR A 342 -23.40 -33.82 -42.17
N ALA A 343 -22.50 -34.00 -41.21
CA ALA A 343 -22.52 -35.15 -40.31
C ALA A 343 -23.53 -34.99 -39.16
N GLY A 344 -24.00 -33.77 -38.88
CA GLY A 344 -24.88 -33.47 -37.76
C GLY A 344 -24.22 -33.79 -36.41
N SER A 345 -22.92 -33.53 -36.30
CA SER A 345 -22.12 -33.85 -35.12
C SER A 345 -20.98 -32.86 -34.89
N TRP A 346 -20.48 -32.82 -33.66
CA TRP A 346 -19.30 -32.05 -33.32
C TRP A 346 -18.03 -32.80 -33.73
N LEU A 347 -17.09 -32.09 -34.35
CA LEU A 347 -15.73 -32.60 -34.57
C LEU A 347 -14.98 -32.77 -33.24
N SER A 348 -13.82 -33.42 -33.31
CA SER A 348 -12.93 -33.57 -32.16
C SER A 348 -12.46 -32.21 -31.62
N TRP A 349 -12.22 -32.17 -30.32
CA TRP A 349 -11.60 -31.02 -29.67
C TRP A 349 -10.19 -30.78 -30.21
N VAL A 350 -9.87 -29.52 -30.45
CA VAL A 350 -8.56 -29.01 -30.84
C VAL A 350 -8.08 -28.08 -29.74
N ARG A 351 -6.89 -28.33 -29.24
CA ARG A 351 -6.25 -27.51 -28.21
C ARG A 351 -5.75 -26.20 -28.80
N LEU A 352 -6.20 -25.09 -28.21
CA LEU A 352 -5.78 -23.74 -28.61
C LEU A 352 -4.62 -23.24 -27.75
N ALA A 353 -4.71 -23.46 -26.44
CA ALA A 353 -3.68 -23.13 -25.47
C ALA A 353 -3.80 -24.02 -24.23
N ASP A 354 -2.67 -24.33 -23.60
CA ASP A 354 -2.58 -25.18 -22.40
C ASP A 354 -1.73 -24.60 -21.27
N ASP A 355 -1.33 -23.33 -21.39
CA ASP A 355 -0.58 -22.62 -20.36
C ASP A 355 -1.03 -21.15 -20.28
N ILE A 356 -2.35 -20.93 -20.26
CA ILE A 356 -2.90 -19.58 -20.09
C ILE A 356 -2.71 -19.16 -18.64
N ASP A 357 -2.18 -17.95 -18.42
CA ASP A 357 -1.95 -17.38 -17.09
C ASP A 357 -3.19 -17.60 -16.18
N PRO A 358 -3.02 -18.13 -14.95
CA PRO A 358 -4.11 -18.44 -14.03
C PRO A 358 -4.91 -17.22 -13.56
N LYS A 359 -4.39 -16.01 -13.79
CA LYS A 359 -5.05 -14.72 -13.54
C LYS A 359 -5.71 -14.12 -14.78
N SER A 360 -5.53 -14.72 -15.95
CA SER A 360 -6.23 -14.26 -17.16
C SER A 360 -7.74 -14.44 -17.01
N SER A 361 -8.48 -13.49 -17.56
CA SER A 361 -9.94 -13.48 -17.66
C SER A 361 -10.43 -13.43 -19.11
N SER A 362 -9.50 -13.48 -20.08
CA SER A 362 -9.85 -13.42 -21.50
C SER A 362 -8.82 -14.13 -22.38
N TYR A 363 -9.27 -14.59 -23.55
CA TYR A 363 -8.44 -15.16 -24.61
C TYR A 363 -9.01 -14.78 -25.97
N THR A 364 -8.14 -14.49 -26.93
CA THR A 364 -8.56 -14.15 -28.29
C THR A 364 -8.17 -15.28 -29.23
N ASP A 365 -9.18 -15.94 -29.80
CA ASP A 365 -9.00 -16.96 -30.83
C ASP A 365 -9.15 -16.32 -32.21
N THR A 366 -8.09 -16.41 -33.03
CA THR A 366 -8.00 -15.73 -34.33
C THR A 366 -7.77 -16.75 -35.43
N GLY A 367 -8.60 -16.67 -36.47
CA GLY A 367 -8.55 -17.53 -37.64
C GLY A 367 -8.19 -16.76 -38.90
N ASP A 368 -8.37 -17.42 -40.04
CA ASP A 368 -8.12 -16.85 -41.36
C ASP A 368 -9.04 -17.50 -42.39
N VAL A 369 -9.91 -16.71 -43.02
CA VAL A 369 -10.83 -17.19 -44.08
C VAL A 369 -10.05 -17.67 -45.30
N ALA A 370 -8.98 -16.97 -45.69
CA ALA A 370 -8.23 -17.29 -46.91
C ALA A 370 -7.49 -18.63 -46.78
N SER A 371 -6.95 -18.89 -45.58
CA SER A 371 -6.24 -20.12 -45.26
C SER A 371 -7.15 -21.21 -44.68
N GLN A 372 -8.45 -20.94 -44.53
CA GLN A 372 -9.44 -21.81 -43.88
C GLN A 372 -9.05 -22.24 -42.46
N VAL A 373 -8.37 -21.36 -41.72
CA VAL A 373 -7.95 -21.58 -40.33
C VAL A 373 -9.07 -21.14 -39.41
N ASP A 374 -9.66 -22.07 -38.65
CA ASP A 374 -10.70 -21.77 -37.68
C ASP A 374 -10.17 -20.85 -36.55
N PRO A 375 -11.00 -19.95 -35.99
CA PRO A 375 -12.41 -19.79 -36.29
C PRO A 375 -12.61 -18.83 -37.47
N TRP A 376 -13.51 -19.16 -38.38
CA TRP A 376 -13.83 -18.29 -39.50
C TRP A 376 -15.28 -18.48 -39.93
N GLY A 377 -15.84 -17.52 -40.65
CA GLY A 377 -17.13 -17.64 -41.34
C GLY A 377 -17.09 -16.88 -42.66
N ASP A 378 -17.92 -17.27 -43.62
CA ASP A 378 -18.07 -16.55 -44.89
C ASP A 378 -19.53 -16.35 -45.29
N ALA A 379 -19.77 -15.62 -46.38
CA ALA A 379 -21.10 -15.32 -46.90
C ALA A 379 -21.98 -16.57 -47.16
N ALA A 380 -21.37 -17.71 -47.44
CA ALA A 380 -22.06 -18.95 -47.82
C ALA A 380 -22.11 -19.97 -46.65
N THR A 381 -21.22 -19.85 -45.68
CA THR A 381 -20.94 -20.86 -44.67
C THR A 381 -20.96 -20.25 -43.28
N GLN A 382 -22.03 -20.52 -42.55
CA GLN A 382 -22.10 -20.26 -41.12
C GLN A 382 -21.37 -21.39 -40.37
N ASN A 383 -20.26 -21.06 -39.72
CA ASN A 383 -19.57 -22.01 -38.86
C ASN A 383 -20.01 -21.81 -37.41
N VAL A 384 -20.26 -22.92 -36.73
CA VAL A 384 -20.60 -22.97 -35.31
C VAL A 384 -19.45 -23.63 -34.57
N TYR A 385 -19.00 -22.99 -33.50
CA TYR A 385 -17.94 -23.46 -32.64
C TYR A 385 -18.45 -23.63 -31.22
N GLN A 386 -17.86 -24.59 -30.53
CA GLN A 386 -17.97 -24.72 -29.09
C GLN A 386 -16.58 -24.68 -28.49
N TYR A 387 -16.44 -23.88 -27.44
CA TYR A 387 -15.23 -23.75 -26.66
C TYR A 387 -15.39 -24.48 -25.32
N SER A 388 -14.29 -25.04 -24.83
CA SER A 388 -14.17 -25.67 -23.52
C SER A 388 -12.99 -25.05 -22.80
N LEU A 389 -13.22 -24.55 -21.58
CA LEU A 389 -12.22 -23.91 -20.74
C LEU A 389 -12.24 -24.58 -19.37
N TRP A 390 -11.09 -25.01 -18.88
CA TRP A 390 -10.94 -25.47 -17.50
C TRP A 390 -9.64 -24.96 -16.90
N ALA A 391 -9.62 -24.87 -15.57
CA ALA A 391 -8.42 -24.58 -14.81
C ALA A 391 -7.71 -25.88 -14.42
N VAL A 392 -6.40 -25.81 -14.30
CA VAL A 392 -5.55 -26.89 -13.81
C VAL A 392 -4.91 -26.45 -12.50
N ASP A 393 -4.95 -27.34 -11.51
CA ASP A 393 -4.33 -27.13 -10.21
C ASP A 393 -2.79 -27.09 -10.29
N ILE A 394 -2.13 -26.49 -9.30
CA ILE A 394 -0.67 -26.49 -9.14
C ILE A 394 -0.10 -27.82 -8.60
N CYS A 395 -0.93 -28.76 -8.16
CA CYS A 395 -0.48 -30.08 -7.70
C CYS A 395 0.23 -30.91 -8.78
N GLU A 396 0.95 -31.97 -8.38
CA GLU A 396 1.63 -32.89 -9.29
C GLU A 396 1.09 -34.33 -9.14
N PRO A 397 0.50 -34.93 -10.20
CA PRO A 397 0.17 -34.32 -11.49
C PRO A 397 -0.97 -33.30 -11.36
N GLY A 398 -0.94 -32.24 -12.19
CA GLY A 398 -1.96 -31.18 -12.16
C GLY A 398 -3.36 -31.75 -12.33
N LEU A 399 -4.22 -31.50 -11.36
CA LEU A 399 -5.61 -31.94 -11.39
C LEU A 399 -6.44 -30.96 -12.23
N ALA A 400 -6.97 -31.45 -13.35
CA ALA A 400 -7.85 -30.66 -14.21
C ALA A 400 -9.25 -30.57 -13.61
N GLY A 401 -9.74 -29.34 -13.46
CA GLY A 401 -11.12 -29.05 -13.06
C GLY A 401 -12.15 -29.44 -14.12
N PRO A 402 -13.45 -29.41 -13.79
CA PRO A 402 -14.51 -29.52 -14.78
C PRO A 402 -14.46 -28.33 -15.74
N ALA A 403 -14.78 -28.58 -17.01
CA ALA A 403 -14.77 -27.53 -18.03
C ALA A 403 -16.08 -26.72 -18.05
N ALA A 404 -15.93 -25.41 -18.24
CA ALA A 404 -16.99 -24.53 -18.71
C ALA A 404 -17.06 -24.59 -20.23
N VAL A 405 -18.27 -24.52 -20.80
CA VAL A 405 -18.48 -24.55 -22.25
C VAL A 405 -19.23 -23.32 -22.73
N ALA A 406 -18.84 -22.80 -23.89
CA ALA A 406 -19.48 -21.67 -24.55
C ALA A 406 -19.62 -21.94 -26.05
N ASP A 407 -20.82 -21.74 -26.57
CA ASP A 407 -21.10 -21.87 -28.00
C ASP A 407 -21.04 -20.50 -28.66
N VAL A 408 -20.54 -20.46 -29.89
CA VAL A 408 -20.55 -19.25 -30.72
C VAL A 408 -20.86 -19.58 -32.17
N VAL A 409 -21.58 -18.68 -32.81
CA VAL A 409 -21.93 -18.76 -34.21
C VAL A 409 -21.28 -17.59 -34.91
N ILE A 410 -20.38 -17.85 -35.87
CA ILE A 410 -19.81 -16.77 -36.67
C ILE A 410 -20.77 -16.48 -37.83
N PRO A 411 -21.37 -15.28 -37.88
CA PRO A 411 -22.36 -14.96 -38.89
C PRO A 411 -21.72 -14.91 -40.28
N PRO A 412 -22.52 -15.16 -41.33
CA PRO A 412 -22.03 -15.01 -42.69
C PRO A 412 -21.74 -13.54 -43.03
N VAL A 413 -20.65 -13.31 -43.78
CA VAL A 413 -20.12 -12.00 -44.19
C VAL A 413 -21.16 -11.12 -44.92
N THR A 414 -22.23 -11.72 -45.47
CA THR A 414 -23.27 -11.01 -46.24
C THR A 414 -24.18 -10.11 -45.42
N THR A 415 -24.21 -10.25 -44.10
CA THR A 415 -24.83 -9.25 -43.23
C THR A 415 -23.83 -8.14 -42.93
N THR A 416 -23.58 -7.30 -43.94
CA THR A 416 -23.32 -5.90 -43.64
C THR A 416 -24.56 -5.41 -42.90
N THR A 417 -24.49 -5.37 -41.57
CA THR A 417 -25.46 -4.62 -40.78
C THR A 417 -25.26 -3.17 -41.16
N THR A 418 -25.85 -2.75 -42.28
CA THR A 418 -26.30 -1.37 -42.41
C THR A 418 -27.21 -1.17 -41.20
N LEU A 419 -26.67 -0.51 -40.16
CA LEU A 419 -27.48 0.06 -39.11
C LEU A 419 -28.69 0.68 -39.81
N PRO A 420 -29.93 0.24 -39.51
CA PRO A 420 -31.08 0.79 -40.19
C PRO A 420 -31.06 2.30 -39.98
N VAL A 421 -30.98 3.05 -41.08
CA VAL A 421 -31.26 4.48 -41.07
C VAL A 421 -32.58 4.64 -40.34
N THR A 422 -32.55 5.29 -39.19
CA THR A 422 -33.72 5.56 -38.37
C THR A 422 -34.67 6.41 -39.20
N THR A 423 -35.57 5.75 -39.92
CA THR A 423 -36.65 6.39 -40.65
C THR A 423 -37.77 6.53 -39.65
N THR A 424 -37.86 7.71 -39.05
CA THR A 424 -38.98 8.12 -38.19
C THR A 424 -40.27 8.01 -38.98
N THR A 425 -40.94 6.86 -38.85
CA THR A 425 -42.28 6.67 -39.39
C THR A 425 -43.24 6.89 -38.24
N THR A 426 -43.90 8.04 -38.24
CA THR A 426 -44.90 8.46 -37.27
C THR A 426 -46.15 7.61 -37.45
N THR A 427 -46.20 6.45 -36.79
CA THR A 427 -47.44 5.66 -36.69
C THR A 427 -47.98 5.83 -35.28
N THR A 428 -49.03 6.64 -35.18
CA THR A 428 -49.76 6.92 -33.95
C THR A 428 -50.53 5.67 -33.51
N VAL A 429 -49.90 4.85 -32.66
CA VAL A 429 -50.59 3.81 -31.88
C VAL A 429 -50.40 4.17 -30.42
N SER A 430 -51.50 4.54 -29.75
CA SER A 430 -51.53 4.79 -28.32
C SER A 430 -51.36 3.47 -27.56
N THR A 431 -50.10 3.09 -27.32
CA THR A 431 -49.73 2.22 -26.21
C THR A 431 -48.90 3.05 -25.24
N THR A 432 -49.46 3.32 -24.06
CA THR A 432 -48.74 3.88 -22.91
C THR A 432 -47.73 2.86 -22.41
N THR A 433 -46.56 2.81 -23.05
CA THR A 433 -45.34 2.23 -22.47
C THR A 433 -44.60 3.35 -21.77
N THR A 434 -44.67 3.35 -20.45
CA THR A 434 -43.75 4.09 -19.58
C THR A 434 -42.34 3.55 -19.85
N THR A 435 -41.56 4.25 -20.66
CA THR A 435 -40.11 4.04 -20.79
C THR A 435 -39.48 4.50 -19.49
N THR A 436 -39.34 3.56 -18.55
CA THR A 436 -38.54 3.78 -17.35
C THR A 436 -37.10 3.99 -17.80
N ALA A 437 -36.55 5.19 -17.58
CA ALA A 437 -35.15 5.45 -17.82
C ALA A 437 -34.30 4.39 -17.09
N PRO A 438 -33.24 3.85 -17.71
CA PRO A 438 -32.37 2.89 -17.05
C PRO A 438 -31.86 3.49 -15.75
N ALA A 439 -31.93 2.72 -14.66
CA ALA A 439 -31.44 3.15 -13.37
C ALA A 439 -29.95 3.45 -13.48
N VAL A 440 -29.57 4.66 -13.05
CA VAL A 440 -28.18 5.11 -12.97
C VAL A 440 -27.73 5.12 -11.52
N TYR A 441 -26.46 4.82 -11.30
CA TYR A 441 -25.82 4.70 -10.01
C TYR A 441 -24.58 5.60 -9.93
N SER A 442 -24.07 5.76 -8.72
CA SER A 442 -22.83 6.47 -8.43
C SER A 442 -21.93 5.66 -7.53
N VAL A 443 -20.62 5.92 -7.58
CA VAL A 443 -19.60 5.33 -6.69
C VAL A 443 -18.57 6.40 -6.32
N ASP A 444 -17.88 6.22 -5.20
CA ASP A 444 -16.84 7.14 -4.75
C ASP A 444 -15.43 6.55 -4.95
N ILE A 445 -14.49 7.42 -5.34
CA ILE A 445 -13.06 7.10 -5.42
C ILE A 445 -12.32 8.07 -4.50
N LYS A 446 -11.68 7.53 -3.46
CA LYS A 446 -10.96 8.30 -2.46
C LYS A 446 -9.46 8.29 -2.75
N ASN A 447 -8.83 9.45 -2.79
CA ASN A 447 -7.38 9.58 -2.88
C ASN A 447 -6.84 10.14 -1.56
N SER A 448 -6.23 9.26 -0.77
CA SER A 448 -5.53 9.60 0.47
C SER A 448 -4.04 9.86 0.25
N SER A 449 -3.53 9.68 -0.96
CA SER A 449 -2.11 9.88 -1.30
C SER A 449 -1.74 11.36 -1.47
N SER A 450 -0.44 11.62 -1.57
CA SER A 450 0.13 12.94 -1.88
C SER A 450 0.18 13.28 -3.38
N SER A 451 -0.27 12.38 -4.26
CA SER A 451 -0.20 12.53 -5.72
C SER A 451 -1.59 12.67 -6.36
N ASN A 452 -1.68 13.34 -7.50
CA ASN A 452 -2.91 13.37 -8.30
C ASN A 452 -2.95 12.14 -9.21
N TYR A 453 -4.13 11.51 -9.33
CA TYR A 453 -4.33 10.34 -10.19
C TYR A 453 -5.29 10.65 -11.33
N ASP A 454 -4.94 10.25 -12.55
CA ASP A 454 -5.84 10.17 -13.69
C ASP A 454 -6.60 8.84 -13.62
N ILE A 455 -7.93 8.91 -13.70
CA ILE A 455 -8.86 7.78 -13.56
C ILE A 455 -9.51 7.49 -14.89
N VAL A 456 -9.52 6.21 -15.27
CA VAL A 456 -10.29 5.67 -16.37
C VAL A 456 -11.17 4.54 -15.82
N ILE A 457 -12.48 4.56 -16.09
CA ILE A 457 -13.37 3.43 -15.77
C ILE A 457 -13.83 2.81 -17.08
N LYS A 458 -13.66 1.49 -17.18
CA LYS A 458 -14.11 0.67 -18.30
C LYS A 458 -15.27 -0.22 -17.87
N ASP A 459 -16.24 -0.43 -18.74
CA ASP A 459 -17.27 -1.45 -18.55
C ASP A 459 -16.73 -2.87 -18.84
N ALA A 460 -17.57 -3.89 -18.66
CA ALA A 460 -17.22 -5.29 -18.92
C ALA A 460 -16.83 -5.58 -20.39
N ALA A 461 -17.24 -4.72 -21.33
CA ALA A 461 -16.86 -4.82 -22.73
C ALA A 461 -15.57 -4.03 -23.05
N GLY A 462 -14.94 -3.41 -22.05
CA GLY A 462 -13.73 -2.61 -22.20
C GLY A 462 -13.97 -1.17 -22.67
N ASN A 463 -15.22 -0.73 -22.83
CA ASN A 463 -15.53 0.63 -23.26
C ASN A 463 -15.28 1.61 -22.11
N ILE A 464 -14.63 2.74 -22.41
CA ILE A 464 -14.41 3.80 -21.42
C ILE A 464 -15.75 4.51 -21.15
N VAL A 465 -16.27 4.33 -19.94
CA VAL A 465 -17.52 4.96 -19.49
C VAL A 465 -17.28 6.22 -18.66
N TYR A 466 -16.07 6.40 -18.13
CA TYR A 466 -15.68 7.58 -17.39
C TYR A 466 -14.18 7.85 -17.53
N THR A 467 -13.82 9.14 -17.61
CA THR A 467 -12.44 9.62 -17.50
C THR A 467 -12.44 10.87 -16.61
N GLY A 468 -11.53 10.92 -15.64
CA GLY A 468 -11.45 12.04 -14.71
C GLY A 468 -10.13 12.07 -13.94
N LYS A 469 -10.05 12.96 -12.95
CA LYS A 469 -8.87 13.13 -12.09
C LYS A 469 -9.30 13.17 -10.62
N VAL A 470 -8.60 12.43 -9.76
CA VAL A 470 -8.73 12.57 -8.30
C VAL A 470 -7.50 13.29 -7.77
N ASN A 471 -7.71 14.52 -7.30
CA ASN A 471 -6.65 15.28 -6.68
C ASN A 471 -6.23 14.65 -5.35
N LYS A 472 -4.98 14.90 -4.93
CA LYS A 472 -4.45 14.48 -3.63
C LYS A 472 -5.41 14.85 -2.48
N SER A 473 -5.58 13.95 -1.52
CA SER A 473 -6.44 14.13 -0.34
C SER A 473 -7.90 14.51 -0.66
N LYS A 474 -8.43 14.08 -1.80
CA LYS A 474 -9.82 14.34 -2.22
C LYS A 474 -10.54 13.04 -2.58
N THR A 475 -11.86 13.09 -2.49
CA THR A 475 -12.77 12.06 -3.00
C THR A 475 -13.52 12.62 -4.20
N ILE A 476 -13.69 11.83 -5.25
CA ILE A 476 -14.61 12.14 -6.35
C ILE A 476 -15.78 11.15 -6.33
N THR A 477 -16.96 11.63 -6.69
CA THR A 477 -18.14 10.80 -6.93
C THR A 477 -18.33 10.65 -8.44
N VAL A 478 -18.22 9.43 -8.94
CA VAL A 478 -18.51 9.10 -10.34
C VAL A 478 -19.97 8.70 -10.44
N SER A 479 -20.76 9.46 -11.20
CA SER A 479 -22.22 9.27 -11.34
C SER A 479 -22.59 8.93 -12.78
N GLY A 480 -23.81 8.41 -12.99
CA GLY A 480 -24.32 8.11 -14.33
C GLY A 480 -23.93 6.74 -14.87
N LEU A 481 -23.43 5.85 -14.00
CA LEU A 481 -23.09 4.49 -14.37
C LEU A 481 -24.34 3.61 -14.38
N THR A 482 -24.49 2.75 -15.38
CA THR A 482 -25.58 1.77 -15.43
C THR A 482 -25.30 0.57 -14.52
N ALA A 483 -26.25 -0.37 -14.38
CA ALA A 483 -25.94 -1.65 -13.73
C ALA A 483 -24.94 -2.44 -14.60
N GLY A 484 -23.95 -3.08 -13.97
CA GLY A 484 -22.88 -3.80 -14.67
C GLY A 484 -21.61 -3.98 -13.84
N ASN A 485 -20.61 -4.61 -14.45
CA ASN A 485 -19.26 -4.77 -13.90
C ASN A 485 -18.31 -3.76 -14.54
N TYR A 486 -17.40 -3.21 -13.74
CA TYR A 486 -16.51 -2.13 -14.14
C TYR A 486 -15.08 -2.38 -13.64
N LEU A 487 -14.10 -1.88 -14.38
CA LEU A 487 -12.68 -1.84 -14.02
C LEU A 487 -12.21 -0.39 -13.93
N ILE A 488 -11.62 0.00 -12.80
CA ILE A 488 -10.98 1.29 -12.58
C ILE A 488 -9.48 1.15 -12.83
N GLU A 489 -8.92 2.04 -13.65
CA GLU A 489 -7.49 2.24 -13.85
C GLU A 489 -7.10 3.60 -13.30
N ALA A 490 -6.22 3.63 -12.30
CA ALA A 490 -5.72 4.86 -11.70
C ALA A 490 -4.22 5.00 -11.95
N THR A 491 -3.82 6.06 -12.66
CA THR A 491 -2.43 6.32 -13.03
C THR A 491 -1.93 7.61 -12.40
N ALA A 492 -0.70 7.62 -11.91
CA ALA A 492 -0.03 8.82 -11.41
C ALA A 492 1.44 8.84 -11.82
N SER A 493 1.99 10.04 -12.02
CA SER A 493 3.40 10.20 -12.40
C SER A 493 4.34 9.56 -11.38
N LYS A 494 5.21 8.64 -11.83
CA LYS A 494 6.20 7.91 -11.00
C LYS A 494 5.56 7.00 -9.93
N LYS A 495 4.30 6.60 -10.09
CA LYS A 495 3.64 5.60 -9.27
C LYS A 495 3.17 4.43 -10.15
N PRO A 496 3.11 3.20 -9.63
CA PRO A 496 2.49 2.08 -10.34
C PRO A 496 1.02 2.40 -10.65
N THR A 497 0.52 1.90 -11.79
CA THR A 497 -0.92 1.92 -12.09
C THR A 497 -1.65 1.02 -11.12
N VAL A 498 -2.74 1.51 -10.54
CA VAL A 498 -3.62 0.75 -9.65
C VAL A 498 -4.86 0.31 -10.42
N TYR A 499 -5.23 -0.96 -10.29
CA TYR A 499 -6.42 -1.55 -10.91
C TYR A 499 -7.38 -2.04 -9.83
N GLN A 500 -8.68 -1.78 -10.01
CA GLN A 500 -9.71 -2.26 -9.08
C GLN A 500 -11.03 -2.49 -9.81
N SER A 501 -11.61 -3.67 -9.64
CA SER A 501 -12.93 -4.00 -10.18
C SER A 501 -14.05 -3.71 -9.18
N PHE A 502 -15.23 -3.34 -9.67
CA PHE A 502 -16.44 -3.15 -8.86
C PHE A 502 -17.72 -3.46 -9.67
N SER A 503 -18.85 -3.67 -8.99
CA SER A 503 -20.13 -3.99 -9.62
C SER A 503 -21.30 -3.14 -9.11
N LEU A 504 -22.22 -2.81 -10.02
CA LEU A 504 -23.43 -2.04 -9.75
C LEU A 504 -24.68 -2.88 -10.05
N PRO A 505 -25.71 -2.84 -9.18
CA PRO A 505 -25.92 -1.88 -8.10
C PRO A 505 -25.25 -2.20 -6.76
N ALA A 506 -24.57 -3.36 -6.61
CA ALA A 506 -24.11 -3.88 -5.31
C ALA A 506 -23.24 -2.89 -4.51
N GLN A 507 -22.43 -2.08 -5.19
CA GLN A 507 -21.53 -1.11 -4.58
C GLN A 507 -21.94 0.36 -4.83
N ALA A 508 -23.20 0.61 -5.21
CA ALA A 508 -23.72 1.96 -5.41
C ALA A 508 -23.63 2.78 -4.12
N GLY A 509 -23.09 4.00 -4.22
CA GLY A 509 -22.90 4.94 -3.11
C GLY A 509 -21.76 4.58 -2.16
N THR A 510 -20.91 3.60 -2.50
CA THR A 510 -19.77 3.18 -1.68
C THR A 510 -18.44 3.65 -2.26
N ILE A 511 -17.38 3.66 -1.42
CA ILE A 511 -16.01 3.89 -1.89
C ILE A 511 -15.48 2.60 -2.50
N VAL A 512 -15.32 2.59 -3.82
CA VAL A 512 -14.89 1.40 -4.58
C VAL A 512 -13.38 1.31 -4.77
N LEU A 513 -12.65 2.42 -4.61
CA LEU A 513 -11.20 2.47 -4.68
C LEU A 513 -10.66 3.52 -3.69
N THR A 514 -9.66 3.12 -2.90
CA THR A 514 -8.88 4.03 -2.04
C THR A 514 -7.42 4.02 -2.50
N LEU A 515 -6.93 5.17 -2.97
CA LEU A 515 -5.53 5.37 -3.38
C LEU A 515 -4.73 5.85 -2.18
N LEU A 516 -3.63 5.17 -1.87
CA LEU A 516 -2.77 5.42 -0.70
C LEU A 516 -1.44 6.06 -1.08
#